data_AF-A0A7W0QBA8-F1
#
_entry.id   AF-A0A7W0QBA8-F1
#
_cell.length_a   1.000
_cell.length_b   1.000
_cell.length_c   1.000
_cell.angle_alpha   90.00
_cell.angle_beta   90.00
_cell.angle_gamma   90.00
#
_symmetry.space_group_name_H-M   'P 1'
#
loop_
_entity.id
_entity.type
_entity.pdbx_description
1 polymer ?
#
loop_
_entity_poly.entity_id
_entity_poly.type
_entity_poly.pdbx_seq_one_letter_code
_entity_poly.pdbx_strand_id
1 'polypeptide(L)'
;TGTPTAEQRTRLERLLARFGSLVAEPWCDRLVDVGVCATVAADGLISAQAAHGLLTDRRGGFLGIDLTPPALERAERDQLVILVGAAGAALAARGYVGPFTVDAFAYQEDATRRFQPLCEINARFSFGWIARAFAARTGITRLGFAAPPPGATILIQPADDHVTAWIA
;
A
#
# COMPACT_ATOMS: atom_id res chain seq x y z
N THR A 1 6.61 4.77 -25.34
CA THR A 1 7.02 3.38 -25.02
C THR A 1 8.30 3.08 -25.78
N GLY A 2 9.32 2.53 -25.11
CA GLY A 2 10.63 2.23 -25.71
C GLY A 2 11.00 0.76 -25.51
N THR A 3 11.94 0.26 -26.32
CA THR A 3 12.48 -1.10 -26.17
C THR A 3 13.12 -1.27 -24.78
N PRO A 4 12.82 -2.33 -24.02
CA PRO A 4 13.45 -2.58 -22.73
C PRO A 4 14.97 -2.66 -22.85
N THR A 5 15.70 -2.08 -21.90
CA THR A 5 17.15 -2.23 -21.79
C THR A 5 17.54 -3.69 -21.53
N ALA A 6 18.82 -4.03 -21.71
CA ALA A 6 19.32 -5.37 -21.37
C ALA A 6 19.08 -5.72 -19.89
N GLU A 7 19.30 -4.77 -18.98
CA GLU A 7 19.04 -4.95 -17.55
C GLU A 7 17.55 -5.19 -17.26
N GLN A 8 16.67 -4.41 -17.89
CA GLN A 8 15.23 -4.58 -17.76
C GLN A 8 14.80 -5.95 -18.28
N ARG A 9 15.33 -6.41 -19.42
CA ARG A 9 15.05 -7.74 -19.98
C ARG A 9 15.45 -8.85 -19.01
N THR A 10 16.68 -8.84 -18.50
CA THR A 10 17.15 -9.81 -17.52
C THR A 10 16.29 -9.80 -16.24
N ARG A 11 15.82 -8.63 -15.80
CA ARG A 11 14.90 -8.53 -14.67
C ARG A 11 13.53 -9.14 -15.00
N LEU A 12 12.95 -8.84 -16.16
CA LEU A 12 11.68 -9.38 -16.60
C LEU A 12 11.73 -10.90 -16.71
N GLU A 13 12.79 -11.47 -17.30
CA GLU A 13 13.00 -12.92 -17.41
C GLU A 13 13.05 -13.60 -16.03
N ARG A 14 13.81 -13.03 -15.09
CA ARG A 14 13.89 -13.55 -13.71
C ARG A 14 12.54 -13.50 -13.00
N LEU A 15 11.79 -12.41 -13.16
CA LEU A 15 10.48 -12.27 -12.52
C LEU A 15 9.46 -13.24 -13.14
N LEU A 16 9.45 -13.41 -14.47
CA LEU A 16 8.60 -14.38 -15.15
C LEU A 16 8.92 -15.82 -14.71
N ALA A 17 10.21 -16.18 -14.66
CA ALA A 17 10.63 -17.49 -14.20
C ALA A 17 10.20 -17.78 -12.74
N ARG A 18 10.19 -16.74 -11.89
CA ARG A 18 9.82 -16.87 -10.47
C ARG A 18 8.31 -16.87 -10.22
N PHE A 19 7.58 -15.98 -10.88
CA PHE A 19 6.18 -15.69 -10.57
C PHE A 19 5.19 -16.19 -11.64
N GLY A 20 5.68 -16.71 -12.77
CA GLY A 20 4.88 -17.27 -13.86
C GLY A 20 4.19 -16.23 -14.76
N SER A 21 3.89 -15.04 -14.23
CA SER A 21 3.26 -13.97 -14.98
C SER A 21 3.73 -12.60 -14.51
N LEU A 22 3.58 -11.59 -15.39
CA LEU A 22 3.79 -10.19 -15.09
C LEU A 22 2.56 -9.39 -15.51
N VAL A 23 2.20 -8.39 -14.72
CA VAL A 23 1.23 -7.37 -15.07
C VAL A 23 2.00 -6.14 -15.53
N ALA A 24 1.65 -5.61 -16.70
CA ALA A 24 2.24 -4.38 -17.24
C ALA A 24 1.17 -3.29 -17.26
N GLU A 25 1.40 -2.22 -16.51
CA GLU A 25 0.50 -1.08 -16.41
C GLU A 25 1.23 0.20 -16.86
N PRO A 26 0.51 1.23 -17.32
CA PRO A 26 1.08 2.54 -17.57
C PRO A 26 1.76 3.09 -16.31
N TRP A 27 2.87 3.81 -16.50
CA TRP A 27 3.47 4.57 -15.41
C TRP A 27 2.57 5.77 -15.09
N CYS A 28 2.22 5.94 -13.82
CA CYS A 28 1.43 7.05 -13.32
C CYS A 28 2.29 7.94 -12.43
N ASP A 29 2.26 9.25 -12.67
CA ASP A 29 2.94 10.23 -11.82
C ASP A 29 2.14 10.43 -10.53
N ARG A 30 2.43 9.59 -9.52
CA ARG A 30 1.66 9.51 -8.26
C ARG A 30 1.80 10.80 -7.45
N LEU A 31 0.65 11.30 -6.98
CA LEU A 31 0.52 12.46 -6.09
C LEU A 31 0.38 12.03 -4.63
N VAL A 32 -0.35 10.94 -4.40
CA VAL A 32 -0.52 10.33 -3.07
C VAL A 32 -0.80 8.84 -3.25
N ASP A 33 -0.11 8.03 -2.45
CA ASP A 33 -0.36 6.60 -2.31
C ASP A 33 -1.10 6.33 -1.01
N VAL A 34 -2.14 5.51 -1.06
CA VAL A 34 -3.01 5.23 0.10
C VAL A 34 -3.33 3.76 0.24
N GLY A 35 -3.47 3.31 1.49
CA GLY A 35 -3.94 1.98 1.84
C GLY A 35 -5.15 2.01 2.76
N VAL A 36 -6.02 1.02 2.64
CA VAL A 36 -7.13 0.77 3.58
C VAL A 36 -7.06 -0.68 4.05
N CYS A 37 -6.84 -0.85 5.36
CA CYS A 37 -6.92 -2.15 6.01
C CYS A 37 -8.38 -2.46 6.35
N ALA A 38 -8.85 -3.67 6.03
CA ALA A 38 -10.20 -4.11 6.31
C ALA A 38 -10.25 -5.61 6.63
N THR A 39 -11.33 -6.08 7.25
CA THR A 39 -11.55 -7.50 7.54
C THR A 39 -12.85 -7.98 6.94
N VAL A 40 -12.87 -9.22 6.47
CA VAL A 40 -14.09 -9.98 6.20
C VAL A 40 -14.32 -10.94 7.36
N ALA A 41 -15.45 -10.81 8.06
CA ALA A 41 -15.86 -11.71 9.13
C ALA A 41 -16.53 -12.98 8.57
N ALA A 42 -16.75 -13.98 9.43
CA ALA A 42 -17.32 -15.27 9.03
C ALA A 42 -18.76 -15.18 8.50
N ASP A 43 -19.50 -14.13 8.89
CA ASP A 43 -20.84 -13.80 8.39
C ASP A 43 -20.82 -12.91 7.13
N GLY A 44 -19.64 -12.60 6.61
CA GLY A 44 -19.44 -11.72 5.48
C GLY A 44 -19.43 -10.23 5.82
N LEU A 45 -19.53 -9.84 7.09
CA LEU A 45 -19.43 -8.43 7.50
C LEU A 45 -18.04 -7.87 7.17
N ILE A 46 -18.02 -6.71 6.52
CA ILE A 46 -16.80 -5.99 6.15
C ILE A 46 -16.59 -4.84 7.11
N SER A 47 -15.43 -4.79 7.76
CA SER A 47 -15.04 -3.69 8.66
C SER A 47 -13.74 -3.06 8.18
N ALA A 48 -13.79 -1.79 7.78
CA ALA A 48 -12.64 -1.04 7.28
C ALA A 48 -12.10 -0.07 8.33
N GLN A 49 -10.78 0.07 8.36
CA GLN A 49 -10.07 1.13 9.07
C GLN A 49 -10.06 2.41 8.25
N ALA A 50 -9.67 3.54 8.86
CA ALA A 50 -9.40 4.76 8.10
C ALA A 50 -8.33 4.53 7.01
N ALA A 51 -8.32 5.35 5.97
CA ALA A 51 -7.23 5.35 5.00
C ALA A 51 -5.92 5.83 5.68
N HIS A 52 -4.79 5.34 5.20
CA HIS A 52 -3.44 5.77 5.60
C HIS A 52 -2.60 6.04 4.34
N GLY A 53 -1.58 6.88 4.47
CA GLY A 53 -0.60 7.10 3.42
C GLY A 53 0.42 5.95 3.33
N LEU A 54 0.85 5.63 2.12
CA LEU A 54 2.00 4.78 1.86
C LEU A 54 3.19 5.69 1.54
N LEU A 55 4.27 5.54 2.30
CA LEU A 55 5.52 6.25 2.02
C LEU A 55 6.26 5.50 0.93
N THR A 56 6.62 6.16 -0.17
CA THR A 56 7.32 5.55 -1.30
C THR A 56 8.52 6.39 -1.72
N ASP A 57 9.53 5.74 -2.32
CA ASP A 57 10.61 6.44 -3.01
C ASP A 57 10.17 6.86 -4.43
N ARG A 58 11.04 7.59 -5.13
CA ARG A 58 10.76 8.07 -6.51
C ARG A 58 10.59 6.96 -7.55
N ARG A 59 10.94 5.72 -7.21
CA ARG A 59 10.81 4.52 -8.07
C ARG A 59 9.60 3.68 -7.66
N GLY A 60 8.79 4.14 -6.69
CA GLY A 60 7.65 3.42 -6.15
C GLY A 60 8.02 2.34 -5.12
N GLY A 61 9.26 2.33 -4.64
CA GLY A 61 9.71 1.43 -3.57
C GLY A 61 9.04 1.80 -2.24
N PHE A 62 8.44 0.81 -1.57
CA PHE A 62 7.79 1.00 -0.28
C PHE A 62 8.80 1.37 0.82
N LEU A 63 8.53 2.47 1.54
CA LEU A 63 9.36 3.00 2.62
C LEU A 63 8.65 3.00 3.97
N GLY A 64 7.32 2.82 4.03
CA GLY A 64 6.60 2.88 5.29
C GLY A 64 5.11 3.25 5.18
N ILE A 65 4.52 3.48 6.34
CA ILE A 65 3.13 3.84 6.55
C ILE A 65 3.07 5.18 7.30
N ASP A 66 2.21 6.07 6.83
CA ASP A 66 1.82 7.29 7.54
C ASP A 66 0.32 7.22 7.87
N LEU A 67 0.00 7.18 9.16
CA LEU A 67 -1.38 7.10 9.65
C LEU A 67 -2.08 8.46 9.72
N THR A 68 -1.38 9.56 9.39
CA THR A 68 -2.05 10.84 9.17
C THR A 68 -3.03 10.72 7.99
N PRO A 69 -4.18 11.43 8.03
CA PRO A 69 -5.15 11.37 6.96
C PRO A 69 -4.50 11.73 5.61
N PRO A 70 -4.53 10.85 4.60
CA PRO A 70 -3.91 11.13 3.32
C PRO A 70 -4.65 12.28 2.60
N ALA A 71 -3.90 13.02 1.78
CA ALA A 71 -4.40 14.15 1.00
C ALA A 71 -5.26 13.73 -0.20
N LEU A 72 -6.34 13.02 0.08
CA LEU A 72 -7.39 12.67 -0.88
C LEU A 72 -8.42 13.80 -0.98
N GLU A 73 -9.03 13.96 -2.15
CA GLU A 73 -10.23 14.76 -2.33
C GLU A 73 -11.47 14.02 -1.80
N ARG A 74 -12.59 14.73 -1.62
CA ARG A 74 -13.81 14.11 -1.10
C ARG A 74 -14.32 12.98 -2.00
N ALA A 75 -14.36 13.22 -3.32
CA ALA A 75 -14.81 12.24 -4.29
C ALA A 75 -13.92 10.99 -4.30
N GLU A 76 -12.60 11.15 -4.13
CA GLU A 76 -11.63 10.05 -4.06
C GLU A 76 -11.86 9.20 -2.80
N ARG A 77 -12.11 9.83 -1.64
CA ARG A 77 -12.47 9.11 -0.42
C ARG A 77 -13.76 8.33 -0.58
N ASP A 78 -14.78 8.94 -1.17
CA ASP A 78 -16.08 8.29 -1.38
C ASP A 78 -15.93 7.07 -2.31
N GLN A 79 -15.16 7.21 -3.41
CA GLN A 79 -14.84 6.11 -4.32
C GLN A 79 -14.04 4.99 -3.63
N LEU A 80 -13.07 5.34 -2.80
CA LEU A 80 -12.26 4.35 -2.08
C LEU A 80 -13.10 3.53 -1.10
N VAL A 81 -14.02 4.15 -0.37
CA VAL A 81 -14.94 3.44 0.53
C VAL A 81 -15.80 2.43 -0.24
N ILE A 82 -16.35 2.85 -1.39
CA ILE A 82 -17.15 1.96 -2.25
C ILE A 82 -16.31 0.78 -2.73
N LEU A 83 -15.08 1.03 -3.20
CA LEU A 83 -14.19 -0.01 -3.72
C LEU A 83 -13.72 -0.99 -2.65
N VAL A 84 -13.44 -0.52 -1.43
CA VAL A 84 -13.10 -1.39 -0.29
C VAL A 84 -14.27 -2.31 0.07
N GLY A 85 -15.49 -1.78 0.07
CA GLY A 85 -16.71 -2.58 0.27
C GLY A 85 -16.89 -3.62 -0.84
N ALA A 86 -16.73 -3.22 -2.10
CA ALA A 86 -16.85 -4.13 -3.24
C ALA A 86 -15.78 -5.25 -3.23
N ALA A 87 -14.52 -4.89 -2.91
CA ALA A 87 -13.42 -5.84 -2.76
C ALA A 87 -13.69 -6.84 -1.63
N GLY A 88 -14.13 -6.36 -0.47
CA GLY A 88 -14.51 -7.21 0.66
C GLY A 88 -15.66 -8.16 0.32
N ALA A 89 -16.67 -7.68 -0.39
CA ALA A 89 -17.81 -8.51 -0.82
C ALA A 89 -17.38 -9.59 -1.83
N ALA A 90 -16.50 -9.25 -2.77
CA ALA A 90 -15.93 -10.20 -3.72
C ALA A 90 -15.07 -11.28 -3.03
N LEU A 91 -14.32 -10.90 -1.99
CA LEU A 91 -13.58 -11.84 -1.15
C LEU A 91 -14.53 -12.77 -0.38
N ALA A 92 -15.56 -12.21 0.28
CA ALA A 92 -16.56 -12.97 1.02
C ALA A 92 -17.30 -13.99 0.14
N ALA A 93 -17.70 -13.59 -1.07
CA ALA A 93 -18.37 -14.46 -2.05
C ALA A 93 -17.51 -15.66 -2.48
N ARG A 94 -16.19 -15.60 -2.28
CA ARG A 94 -15.24 -16.69 -2.52
C ARG A 94 -14.91 -17.48 -1.25
N GLY A 95 -15.62 -17.23 -0.15
CA GLY A 95 -15.42 -17.90 1.14
C GLY A 95 -14.21 -17.38 1.93
N TYR A 96 -13.63 -16.23 1.55
CA TYR A 96 -12.52 -15.66 2.30
C TYR A 96 -12.99 -15.04 3.62
N VAL A 97 -12.33 -15.40 4.72
CA VAL A 97 -12.52 -14.83 6.04
C VAL A 97 -11.16 -14.41 6.57
N GLY A 98 -10.98 -13.14 6.91
CA GLY A 98 -9.70 -12.63 7.37
C GLY A 98 -9.40 -11.19 6.98
N PRO A 99 -8.16 -10.73 7.26
CA PRO A 99 -7.72 -9.38 6.95
C PRO A 99 -7.40 -9.22 5.47
N PHE A 100 -7.74 -8.08 4.91
CA PHE A 100 -7.25 -7.65 3.62
C PHE A 100 -6.86 -6.18 3.63
N THR A 101 -6.13 -5.76 2.61
CA THR A 101 -5.80 -4.36 2.36
C THR A 101 -6.08 -4.05 0.90
N VAL A 102 -6.65 -2.86 0.65
CA VAL A 102 -6.77 -2.27 -0.69
C VAL A 102 -5.78 -1.12 -0.77
N ASP A 103 -4.93 -1.15 -1.78
CA ASP A 103 -4.02 -0.05 -2.10
C ASP A 103 -4.57 0.72 -3.30
N ALA A 104 -4.49 2.05 -3.23
CA ALA A 104 -5.00 2.99 -4.22
C ALA A 104 -4.05 4.19 -4.31
N PHE A 105 -4.18 4.99 -5.37
CA PHE A 105 -3.37 6.20 -5.50
C PHE A 105 -4.09 7.27 -6.33
N ALA A 106 -3.80 8.53 -6.02
CA ALA A 106 -4.10 9.63 -6.93
C ALA A 106 -2.84 9.94 -7.75
N TYR A 107 -3.03 10.33 -9.01
CA TYR A 107 -1.94 10.60 -9.93
C TYR A 107 -2.27 11.77 -10.84
N GLN A 108 -1.22 12.35 -11.40
CA GLN A 108 -1.33 13.36 -12.42
C GLN A 108 -1.38 12.69 -13.80
N GLU A 109 -2.37 13.06 -14.60
CA GLU A 109 -2.46 12.74 -16.02
C GLU A 109 -2.60 14.06 -16.78
N ASP A 110 -1.54 14.45 -17.50
CA ASP A 110 -1.38 15.80 -18.06
C ASP A 110 -1.55 16.89 -17.00
N ALA A 111 -2.59 17.72 -17.11
CA ALA A 111 -2.95 18.76 -16.14
C ALA A 111 -4.11 18.34 -15.20
N THR A 112 -4.57 17.09 -15.28
CA THR A 112 -5.73 16.59 -14.53
C THR A 112 -5.31 15.60 -13.44
N ARG A 113 -5.80 15.82 -12.22
CA ARG A 113 -5.72 14.83 -11.14
C ARG A 113 -6.70 13.69 -11.40
N ARG A 114 -6.20 12.46 -11.34
CA ARG A 114 -6.96 11.22 -11.50
C ARG A 114 -6.81 10.36 -10.26
N PHE A 115 -7.72 9.41 -10.09
CA PHE A 115 -7.71 8.49 -8.97
C PHE A 115 -7.86 7.05 -9.46
N GLN A 116 -6.92 6.19 -9.06
CA GLN A 116 -6.98 4.75 -9.22
C GLN A 116 -7.43 4.15 -7.88
N PRO A 117 -8.74 3.87 -7.69
CA PRO A 117 -9.28 3.46 -6.39
C PRO A 117 -8.95 2.01 -6.02
N LEU A 118 -8.34 1.24 -6.93
CA LEU A 118 -7.91 -0.14 -6.74
C LEU A 118 -6.67 -0.44 -7.59
N CYS A 119 -5.50 -0.39 -6.97
CA CYS A 119 -4.23 -0.82 -7.57
C CYS A 119 -3.93 -2.28 -7.19
N GLU A 120 -4.11 -2.64 -5.92
CA GLU A 120 -3.77 -3.96 -5.40
C GLU A 120 -4.75 -4.39 -4.29
N ILE A 121 -5.00 -5.70 -4.19
CA ILE A 121 -5.65 -6.31 -3.02
C ILE A 121 -4.69 -7.31 -2.39
N ASN A 122 -4.43 -7.13 -1.10
CA ASN A 122 -3.62 -8.03 -0.30
C ASN A 122 -4.51 -8.77 0.71
N ALA A 123 -4.89 -10.02 0.45
CA ALA A 123 -5.72 -10.85 1.34
C ALA A 123 -4.92 -11.45 2.52
N ARG A 124 -4.29 -10.58 3.31
CA ARG A 124 -3.42 -10.90 4.46
C ARG A 124 -3.25 -9.68 5.36
N PHE A 125 -2.57 -9.87 6.50
CA PHE A 125 -2.00 -8.75 7.24
C PHE A 125 -0.89 -8.06 6.42
N SER A 126 -0.96 -6.73 6.33
CA SER A 126 0.02 -5.84 5.71
C SER A 126 0.66 -4.92 6.75
N PHE A 127 1.66 -4.13 6.37
CA PHE A 127 2.31 -3.18 7.28
C PHE A 127 1.36 -2.11 7.83
N GLY A 128 0.26 -1.79 7.14
CA GLY A 128 -0.78 -0.90 7.67
C GLY A 128 -1.41 -1.43 8.96
N TRP A 129 -1.59 -2.75 9.08
CA TRP A 129 -2.07 -3.39 10.31
C TRP A 129 -1.06 -3.27 11.44
N ILE A 130 0.22 -3.45 11.15
CA ILE A 130 1.32 -3.33 12.12
C ILE A 130 1.43 -1.89 12.62
N ALA A 131 1.40 -0.91 11.72
CA ALA A 131 1.44 0.51 12.08
C ALA A 131 0.27 0.89 13.01
N ARG A 132 -0.95 0.42 12.70
CA ARG A 132 -2.13 0.64 13.55
C ARG A 132 -1.99 -0.01 14.92
N ALA A 133 -1.44 -1.22 14.99
CA ALA A 133 -1.19 -1.89 16.26
C ALA A 133 -0.18 -1.13 17.13
N PHE A 134 0.86 -0.55 16.53
CA PHE A 134 1.78 0.35 17.24
C PHE A 134 1.08 1.63 17.69
N ALA A 135 0.36 2.31 16.79
CA ALA A 135 -0.35 3.54 17.12
C ALA A 135 -1.32 3.38 18.29
N ALA A 136 -2.05 2.26 18.35
CA ALA A 136 -2.95 1.95 19.46
C ALA A 136 -2.23 1.79 20.82
N ARG A 137 -0.94 1.42 20.81
CA ARG A 137 -0.15 1.17 22.03
C ARG A 137 0.73 2.36 22.43
N THR A 138 1.18 3.15 21.47
CA THR A 138 2.22 4.16 21.69
C THR A 138 1.83 5.56 21.23
N GLY A 139 0.74 5.71 20.48
CA GLY A 139 0.32 7.00 19.91
C GLY A 139 1.14 7.47 18.70
N ILE A 140 2.02 6.62 18.14
CA ILE A 140 2.79 6.96 16.94
C ILE A 140 1.89 7.18 15.72
N THR A 141 2.44 7.85 14.72
CA THR A 141 1.75 8.09 13.45
C THR A 141 2.45 7.44 12.27
N ARG A 142 3.72 7.04 12.41
CA ARG A 142 4.52 6.50 11.32
C ARG A 142 5.24 5.22 11.68
N LEU A 143 5.31 4.34 10.70
CA LEU A 143 6.18 3.16 10.65
C LEU A 143 7.04 3.28 9.40
N GLY A 144 8.36 3.25 9.50
CA GLY A 144 9.26 3.37 8.36
C GLY A 144 10.30 2.26 8.26
N PHE A 145 10.83 2.07 7.05
CA PHE A 145 11.81 1.03 6.65
C PHE A 145 13.05 1.64 5.99
N ALA A 146 13.34 2.90 6.29
CA ALA A 146 14.43 3.69 5.71
C ALA A 146 15.22 4.38 6.82
N ALA A 147 16.05 5.36 6.46
CA ALA A 147 16.74 6.21 7.44
C ALA A 147 15.72 6.82 8.44
N PRO A 148 15.90 6.61 9.75
CA PRO A 148 14.97 7.09 10.76
C PRO A 148 15.04 8.63 10.89
N PRO A 149 13.91 9.33 11.08
CA PRO A 149 13.94 10.74 11.44
C PRO A 149 14.47 10.92 12.87
N PRO A 150 14.93 12.14 13.23
CA PRO A 150 15.33 12.45 14.60
C PRO A 150 14.23 12.13 15.61
N GLY A 151 14.58 11.44 16.70
CA GLY A 151 13.63 11.06 17.76
C GLY A 151 12.81 9.79 17.48
N ALA A 152 12.97 9.14 16.33
CA ALA A 152 12.31 7.87 16.07
C ALA A 152 12.82 6.75 17.00
N THR A 153 11.92 5.85 17.36
CA THR A 153 12.29 4.61 18.08
C THR A 153 12.65 3.54 17.06
N ILE A 154 13.89 3.03 17.14
CA ILE A 154 14.36 1.96 16.27
C ILE A 154 13.79 0.62 16.74
N LEU A 155 13.16 -0.11 15.83
CA LEU A 155 12.64 -1.45 16.06
C LEU A 155 13.62 -2.52 15.60
N ILE A 156 14.23 -2.32 14.43
CA ILE A 156 15.20 -3.24 13.82
C ILE A 156 16.38 -2.40 13.35
N GLN A 157 17.58 -2.71 13.87
CA GLN A 157 18.82 -2.10 13.40
C GLN A 157 19.26 -2.74 12.08
N PRO A 158 19.84 -1.96 11.16
CA PRO A 158 20.30 -2.50 9.89
C PRO A 158 21.47 -3.46 10.14
N ALA A 159 21.39 -4.64 9.53
CA ALA A 159 22.51 -5.55 9.37
C ALA A 159 23.05 -5.40 7.93
N ASP A 160 23.45 -6.49 7.30
CA ASP A 160 23.99 -6.49 5.93
C ASP A 160 22.94 -6.14 4.84
N ASP A 161 21.64 -6.08 5.19
CA ASP A 161 20.53 -5.82 4.27
C ASP A 161 20.13 -4.34 4.17
N HIS A 162 20.80 -3.45 4.93
CA HIS A 162 20.60 -2.00 4.93
C HIS A 162 19.19 -1.50 5.30
N VAL A 163 18.29 -2.36 5.80
CA VAL A 163 16.92 -1.95 6.19
C VAL A 163 16.88 -1.60 7.67
N THR A 164 16.41 -0.38 7.98
CA THR A 164 16.15 0.05 9.36
C THR A 164 14.64 0.19 9.55
N ALA A 165 14.06 -0.55 10.50
CA ALA A 165 12.66 -0.38 10.85
C ALA A 165 12.52 0.54 12.07
N TRP A 166 11.61 1.51 12.02
CA TRP A 166 11.42 2.51 13.08
C TRP A 166 9.97 2.98 13.19
N ILE A 167 9.61 3.55 14.34
CA ILE A 167 8.32 4.22 14.58
C ILE A 167 8.52 5.66 15.07
N ALA A 168 7.61 6.56 14.68
CA ALA A 168 7.61 7.97 15.09
C ALA A 168 6.19 8.56 15.15
#